data_AF-A0A147JXH4-F1
#
_entry.id   AF-A0A147JXH4-F1
#
_cell.length_a   1.000
_cell.length_b   1.000
_cell.length_c   1.000
_cell.angle_alpha   90.00
_cell.angle_beta   90.00
_cell.angle_gamma   90.00
#
_symmetry.space_group_name_H-M   'P 1'
#
loop_
_entity.id
_entity.type
_entity.pdbx_description
1 polymer ?
#
loop_
_entity_poly.entity_id
_entity_poly.type
_entity_poly.pdbx_seq_one_letter_code
_entity_poly.pdbx_strand_id
1 'polypeptide(L)' 'MKKVVKLIIAELVVTSLGTAETGLSDYVAKAVGKVKRAGVKYQLHPMGTVFEVADLKTSFRIIEAAH' A
#
# COMPACT_ATOMS: atom_id res chain seq x y z
N MET A 1 -6.50 3.33 -32.59
CA MET A 1 -5.55 3.78 -31.55
C MET A 1 -5.39 2.68 -30.52
N LYS A 2 -4.17 2.14 -30.29
CA LYS A 2 -3.94 1.15 -29.22
C LYS A 2 -4.02 1.87 -27.87
N LYS A 3 -4.90 1.41 -26.97
CA LYS A 3 -5.02 1.95 -25.61
C LYS A 3 -3.73 1.62 -24.86
N VAL A 4 -2.94 2.62 -24.50
CA VAL A 4 -1.74 2.43 -23.67
C VAL A 4 -2.23 2.03 -22.28
N VAL A 5 -2.01 0.76 -21.91
CA VAL A 5 -2.25 0.28 -20.56
C VAL A 5 -0.99 0.61 -19.76
N LYS A 6 -1.13 1.51 -18.79
CA LYS A 6 -0.03 1.85 -17.87
C LYS A 6 -0.08 0.86 -16.70
N LEU A 7 1.09 0.33 -16.34
CA LEU A 7 1.28 -0.45 -15.12
C LEU A 7 2.21 0.35 -14.23
N ILE A 8 1.75 0.66 -13.02
CA ILE A 8 2.51 1.36 -12.01
C ILE A 8 2.74 0.38 -10.86
N ILE A 9 4.00 0.23 -10.47
CA ILE A 9 4.40 -0.51 -9.28
C ILE A 9 4.76 0.54 -8.23
N ALA A 10 4.10 0.50 -7.08
CA ALA A 10 4.35 1.40 -5.96
C ALA A 10 4.71 0.59 -4.72
N GLU A 11 5.61 1.13 -3.90
CA GLU A 11 5.96 0.61 -2.59
C GLU A 11 5.43 1.56 -1.51
N LEU A 12 4.74 1.01 -0.51
CA LEU A 12 4.22 1.73 0.64
C LEU A 12 4.84 1.16 1.92
N VAL A 13 5.41 2.06 2.71
CA VAL A 13 5.91 1.80 4.07
C VAL A 13 5.18 2.74 5.01
N VAL A 14 4.44 2.18 5.98
CA VAL A 14 3.73 2.95 7.01
C VAL A 14 4.37 2.68 8.36
N THR A 15 4.92 3.72 8.97
CA THR A 15 5.59 3.64 10.28
C THR A 15 4.87 4.54 11.27
N SER A 16 4.26 3.93 12.28
CA SER A 16 3.69 4.67 13.40
C SER A 16 4.79 5.13 14.34
N LEU A 17 4.83 6.43 14.62
CA LEU A 17 5.81 7.04 15.52
C LEU A 17 5.12 7.44 16.84
N GLY A 18 5.87 7.41 17.94
CA GLY A 18 5.34 7.77 19.26
C GLY A 18 4.40 6.72 19.86
N THR A 19 4.46 5.48 19.37
CA THR A 19 3.82 4.34 20.04
C THR A 19 4.54 4.11 21.37
N ALA A 20 3.80 3.82 22.45
CA ALA A 20 4.39 3.48 23.75
C ALA A 20 5.13 2.12 23.76
N GLU A 21 5.09 1.41 22.64
CA GLU A 21 5.61 0.06 22.44
C GLU A 21 6.49 0.00 21.19
N THR A 22 7.39 -0.99 21.14
CA THR A 22 8.28 -1.26 19.99
C THR A 22 7.63 -2.14 18.92
N GLY A 23 6.57 -2.87 19.27
CA GLY A 23 5.83 -3.72 18.35
C GLY A 23 4.92 -2.91 17.44
N LEU A 24 5.16 -2.97 16.13
CA LEU A 24 4.38 -2.24 15.11
C LEU A 24 3.45 -3.13 14.27
N SER A 25 3.44 -4.44 14.51
CA SER A 25 2.74 -5.41 13.66
C SER A 25 1.25 -5.12 13.47
N ASP A 26 0.55 -4.69 14.51
CA ASP A 26 -0.87 -4.36 14.44
C ASP A 26 -1.15 -3.12 13.59
N TYR A 27 -0.27 -2.12 13.64
CA TYR A 27 -0.36 -0.92 12.82
C TYR A 27 -0.11 -1.25 11.34
N VAL A 28 0.94 -2.04 11.08
CA VAL A 28 1.24 -2.53 9.72
C VAL A 28 0.10 -3.38 9.18
N ALA A 29 -0.48 -4.28 9.99
CA ALA A 29 -1.61 -5.13 9.58
C ALA A 29 -2.84 -4.30 9.18
N LYS A 30 -3.13 -3.20 9.89
CA LYS A 30 -4.20 -2.27 9.52
C LYS A 30 -3.94 -1.60 8.17
N ALA A 31 -2.73 -1.08 7.94
CA ALA A 31 -2.34 -0.46 6.67
C ALA A 31 -2.40 -1.46 5.50
N VAL A 32 -1.78 -2.65 5.65
CA VAL A 32 -1.84 -3.73 4.65
C VAL A 32 -3.28 -4.17 4.39
N GLY A 33 -4.14 -4.17 5.42
CA GLY A 33 -5.57 -4.44 5.29
C GLY A 33 -6.29 -3.50 4.31
N LYS A 34 -5.85 -2.24 4.19
CA LYS A 34 -6.41 -1.25 3.26
C LYS A 34 -5.99 -1.55 1.82
N VAL A 35 -4.71 -1.90 1.62
CA VAL A 35 -4.18 -2.37 0.32
C VAL A 35 -4.94 -3.63 -0.12
N LYS A 36 -5.13 -4.60 0.78
CA LYS A 36 -5.89 -5.84 0.50
C LYS A 36 -7.34 -5.55 0.10
N ARG A 37 -8.03 -4.64 0.79
CA ARG A 37 -9.43 -4.25 0.48
C ARG A 37 -9.57 -3.52 -0.86
N ALA A 38 -8.50 -2.90 -1.35
CA ALA A 38 -8.50 -2.25 -2.66
C ALA A 38 -8.52 -3.25 -3.83
N GLY A 39 -8.30 -4.55 -3.57
CA GLY A 39 -8.41 -5.61 -4.59
C GLY A 39 -7.31 -5.56 -5.66
N VAL A 40 -6.18 -4.92 -5.35
CA VAL A 40 -5.01 -4.86 -6.24
C VAL A 40 -4.09 -6.04 -6.02
N LYS A 41 -3.27 -6.38 -7.03
CA LYS A 41 -2.17 -7.32 -6.83
C LYS A 41 -1.14 -6.65 -5.92
N TYR A 42 -0.84 -7.29 -4.79
CA TYR A 42 0.10 -6.78 -3.82
C TYR A 42 0.98 -7.89 -3.24
N GLN A 43 2.14 -7.51 -2.72
CA GLN A 43 3.06 -8.37 -2.00
C GLN A 43 3.58 -7.64 -0.77
N LEU A 44 3.36 -8.24 0.40
CA LEU A 44 4.00 -7.84 1.65
C LEU A 44 5.42 -8.45 1.69
N HIS A 45 6.41 -7.64 2.06
CA HIS A 45 7.78 -8.08 2.31
C HIS A 45 8.32 -7.43 3.59
N PRO A 46 9.51 -7.83 4.09
CA PRO A 46 9.99 -7.35 5.40
C PRO A 46 10.14 -5.83 5.54
N MET A 47 10.29 -5.09 4.44
CA MET A 47 10.54 -3.64 4.44
C MET A 47 9.33 -2.80 4.03
N GLY A 48 8.24 -3.41 3.55
CA GLY A 48 7.16 -2.65 2.92
C GLY A 48 6.09 -3.51 2.25
N THR A 49 5.16 -2.84 1.58
CA THR A 49 4.11 -3.46 0.78
C THR A 49 4.17 -2.90 -0.64
N VAL A 50 4.43 -3.77 -1.62
CA VAL A 50 4.42 -3.41 -3.03
C VAL A 50 3.05 -3.73 -3.62
N PHE A 51 2.52 -2.87 -4.49
CA PHE A 51 1.26 -3.13 -5.19
C PHE A 51 1.24 -2.55 -6.62
N GLU A 52 0.41 -3.14 -7.47
CA GLU A 52 0.26 -2.81 -8.88
C GLU A 52 -1.06 -2.08 -9.16
N VAL A 53 -1.01 -0.95 -9.87
CA VAL A 53 -2.20 -0.16 -10.26
C VAL A 53 -2.08 0.36 -11.70
N ALA A 54 -3.23 0.69 -12.29
CA ALA A 54 -3.30 1.21 -13.66
C ALA A 54 -3.03 2.73 -13.76
N ASP A 55 -3.17 3.46 -12.64
CA ASP A 55 -3.11 4.91 -12.62
C ASP A 55 -2.71 5.48 -11.23
N LEU A 56 -2.17 6.69 -11.22
CA LEU A 56 -1.70 7.37 -10.00
C LEU A 56 -2.83 7.72 -9.04
N LYS A 57 -4.03 8.03 -9.55
CA LYS A 57 -5.18 8.38 -8.69
C LYS A 57 -5.59 7.20 -7.82
N THR A 58 -5.55 5.99 -8.38
CA THR A 58 -5.77 4.75 -7.64
C THR A 58 -4.64 4.48 -6.65
N SER A 59 -3.38 4.71 -7.02
CA SER A 59 -2.24 4.62 -6.08
C SER A 59 -2.45 5.51 -4.86
N PHE A 60 -2.70 6.81 -5.07
CA PHE A 60 -2.86 7.78 -3.99
C PHE A 60 -4.06 7.48 -3.10
N ARG A 61 -5.19 7.00 -3.66
CA ARG A 61 -6.36 6.60 -2.86
C ARG A 61 -6.04 5.43 -1.91
N ILE A 62 -5.23 4.47 -2.36
CA ILE A 62 -4.80 3.34 -1.52
C ILE A 62 -3.87 3.84 -0.41
N ILE A 63 -2.91 4.70 -0.76
CA ILE A 63 -1.96 5.29 0.20
C ILE A 63 -2.71 6.12 1.25
N GLU A 64 -3.64 6.98 0.84
CA GLU A 64 -4.47 7.79 1.73
C GLU A 64 -5.33 6.93 2.67
N ALA A 65 -5.90 5.83 2.17
CA ALA A 65 -6.69 4.93 3.01
C ALA A 65 -5.85 4.14 4.03
N ALA A 66 -4.56 3.95 3.75
CA ALA A 66 -3.60 3.20 4.57
C ALA A 66 -2.81 4.07 5.56
N HIS A 67 -2.72 5.38 5.31
CA HIS A 67 -2.21 6.39 6.24
C HIS A 67 -3.14 6.52 7.46
#